data_AF-A0A968X2X4-F1
#
_entry.id   AF-A0A968X2X4-F1
#
_cell.length_a   1.000
_cell.length_b   1.000
_cell.length_c   1.000
_cell.angle_alpha   90.00
_cell.angle_beta   90.00
_cell.angle_gamma   90.00
#
_symmetry.space_group_name_H-M   'P 1'
#
loop_
_entity.id
_entity.type
_entity.pdbx_description
1 polymer ?
#
loop_
_entity_poly.entity_id
_entity_poly.type
_entity_poly.pdbx_seq_one_letter_code
_entity_poly.pdbx_strand_id
1 'polypeptide(L)'
;MGDELFTDGGAASNLPVLLAIDRGATEIWAIDLAFKPDLTRKVRGGLNIASYPGRPLLYQTMLRELECAVKMPGITVHHLPLYSHDGVRLGDFSKTDEMVAEGERVARAYLNHPKPNQVQYAQLLKPDELPKGPAGSRPFVARR
;
A
#
# COMPACT_ATOMS: atom_id res chain seq x y z
N MET A 1 33.12 1.47 -17.01
CA MET A 1 31.68 1.17 -17.03
C MET A 1 31.37 0.50 -15.70
N GLY A 2 30.47 1.08 -14.91
CA GLY A 2 30.31 0.74 -13.50
C GLY A 2 29.66 -0.61 -13.27
N ASP A 3 30.24 -1.39 -12.35
CA ASP A 3 29.66 -2.61 -11.79
C ASP A 3 28.57 -2.23 -10.76
N GLU A 4 27.49 -1.60 -11.22
CA GLU A 4 26.34 -1.30 -10.37
C GLU A 4 25.38 -2.49 -10.33
N LEU A 5 25.10 -2.95 -9.11
CA LEU A 5 24.11 -4.00 -8.86
C LEU A 5 22.75 -3.37 -8.58
N PHE A 6 21.78 -3.65 -9.44
CA PHE A 6 20.41 -3.14 -9.31
C PHE A 6 19.51 -4.12 -8.54
N THR A 7 18.58 -3.55 -7.77
CA THR A 7 17.50 -4.26 -7.08
C THR A 7 16.16 -3.67 -7.46
N ASP A 8 15.06 -4.36 -7.12
CA ASP A 8 13.70 -3.84 -7.28
C ASP A 8 13.53 -2.49 -6.56
N GLY A 9 12.92 -1.51 -7.24
CA GLY A 9 12.71 -0.16 -6.73
C GLY A 9 11.79 -0.09 -5.50
N GLY A 10 10.88 -1.06 -5.32
CA GLY A 10 10.05 -1.21 -4.13
C GLY A 10 10.83 -1.53 -2.85
N ALA A 11 12.08 -2.01 -2.98
CA ALA A 11 13.00 -2.14 -1.86
C ALA A 11 13.61 -0.81 -1.40
N ALA A 12 13.53 0.25 -2.23
CA ALA A 12 14.11 1.57 -1.98
C ALA A 12 13.04 2.65 -1.75
N SER A 13 12.03 2.76 -2.62
CA SER A 13 10.87 3.64 -2.46
C SER A 13 9.65 3.00 -3.12
N ASN A 14 8.74 2.47 -2.30
CA ASN A 14 7.56 1.74 -2.77
C ASN A 14 6.44 2.65 -3.31
N LEU A 15 6.53 3.95 -3.05
CA LEU A 15 5.60 4.96 -3.55
C LEU A 15 6.34 6.31 -3.66
N PRO A 16 7.06 6.56 -4.77
CA PRO A 16 8.02 7.66 -4.89
C PRO A 16 7.34 9.01 -5.14
N VAL A 17 6.56 9.49 -4.17
CA VAL A 17 5.75 10.71 -4.27
C VAL A 17 6.62 11.95 -4.40
N LEU A 18 7.65 12.06 -3.56
CA LEU A 18 8.52 13.24 -3.58
C LEU A 18 9.34 13.34 -4.86
N LEU A 19 9.73 12.20 -5.45
CA LEU A 19 10.41 12.17 -6.74
C LEU A 19 9.50 12.64 -7.89
N ALA A 20 8.21 12.26 -7.86
CA ALA A 20 7.24 12.75 -8.84
C ALA A 20 7.07 14.28 -8.74
N ILE A 21 7.02 14.82 -7.52
CA ILE A 21 6.95 16.26 -7.27
C ILE A 21 8.22 16.97 -7.73
N ASP A 22 9.40 16.42 -7.43
CA ASP A 22 10.70 16.94 -7.89
C ASP A 22 10.78 16.99 -9.43
N ARG A 23 10.12 16.04 -10.11
CA ARG A 23 9.96 15.99 -11.57
C ARG A 23 8.89 16.97 -12.11
N GLY A 24 8.30 17.80 -11.25
CA GLY A 24 7.36 18.86 -11.61
C GLY A 24 5.89 18.45 -11.55
N ALA A 25 5.55 17.29 -10.98
CA ALA A 25 4.14 16.92 -10.81
C ALA A 25 3.47 17.83 -9.76
N THR A 26 2.36 18.46 -10.14
CA THR A 26 1.52 19.28 -9.25
C THR A 26 0.28 18.54 -8.77
N GLU A 27 -0.03 17.41 -9.39
CA GLU A 27 -1.13 16.52 -9.02
C GLU A 27 -0.61 15.08 -8.94
N ILE A 28 -0.85 14.43 -7.80
CA ILE A 28 -0.35 13.09 -7.48
C ILE A 28 -1.53 12.18 -7.21
N TRP A 29 -1.61 11.07 -7.94
CA TRP A 29 -2.53 9.97 -7.66
C TRP A 29 -1.74 8.82 -7.01
N ALA A 30 -1.70 8.84 -5.69
CA ALA A 30 -1.00 7.88 -4.86
C ALA A 30 -1.91 6.66 -4.60
N ILE A 31 -1.58 5.54 -5.23
CA ILE A 31 -2.28 4.26 -5.05
C ILE A 31 -1.28 3.28 -4.43
N ASP A 32 -1.57 2.80 -3.23
CA ASP A 32 -0.73 1.83 -2.52
C ASP A 32 -1.55 0.64 -2.03
N LEU A 33 -0.84 -0.45 -1.76
CA LEU A 33 -1.39 -1.60 -1.05
C LEU A 33 -1.26 -1.33 0.45
N ALA A 34 -2.32 -0.86 1.07
CA ALA A 34 -2.34 -0.59 2.49
C ALA A 34 -2.17 -1.91 3.25
N PHE A 35 -1.03 -2.05 3.92
CA PHE A 35 -0.77 -3.15 4.85
C PHE A 35 -0.36 -2.57 6.21
N LYS A 36 -0.88 -3.15 7.28
CA LYS A 36 -0.33 -2.93 8.61
C LYS A 36 0.58 -4.12 8.95
N PRO A 37 1.89 -3.91 9.20
CA PRO A 37 2.79 -5.00 9.53
C PRO A 37 2.33 -5.68 10.82
N ASP A 38 2.09 -6.98 10.76
CA ASP A 38 1.82 -7.81 11.94
C ASP A 38 3.15 -8.16 12.61
N LEU A 39 3.56 -7.33 13.56
CA LEU A 39 4.79 -7.51 14.34
C LEU A 39 4.74 -8.77 15.24
N THR A 40 3.58 -9.43 15.37
CA THR A 40 3.40 -10.63 16.19
C THR A 40 3.44 -11.94 15.40
N ARG A 41 3.47 -11.86 14.06
CA ARG A 41 3.47 -13.04 13.19
C ARG A 41 4.75 -13.84 13.39
N LYS A 42 4.62 -15.10 13.82
CA LYS A 42 5.74 -16.06 13.86
C LYS A 42 6.17 -16.40 12.42
N VAL A 43 7.18 -15.69 11.93
CA VAL A 43 7.77 -15.94 10.62
C VAL A 43 8.64 -17.20 10.68
N ARG A 44 8.42 -18.14 9.75
CA ARG A 44 9.23 -19.37 9.60
C ARG A 44 9.83 -19.44 8.19
N GLY A 45 11.08 -19.87 8.09
CA GLY A 45 11.85 -19.96 6.84
C GLY A 45 12.76 -18.74 6.59
N GLY A 46 14.03 -18.97 6.20
CA GLY A 46 15.06 -17.94 6.12
C GLY A 46 14.75 -16.76 5.17
N LEU A 47 14.10 -17.03 4.04
CA LEU A 47 13.68 -16.00 3.07
C LEU A 47 12.57 -15.08 3.62
N ASN A 48 11.68 -15.63 4.46
CA ASN A 48 10.62 -14.86 5.10
C ASN A 48 11.17 -14.02 6.27
N ILE A 49 12.15 -14.54 7.02
CA ILE A 49 12.78 -13.81 8.14
C ILE A 49 13.59 -12.62 7.63
N ALA A 50 14.25 -12.74 6.47
CA ALA A 50 15.04 -11.66 5.87
C ALA A 50 14.20 -10.52 5.25
N SER A 51 12.99 -10.82 4.74
CA SER A 51 12.14 -9.85 4.03
C SER A 51 11.09 -9.15 4.91
N TYR A 52 10.80 -9.71 6.09
CA TYR A 52 9.80 -9.15 7.02
C TYR A 52 10.20 -7.82 7.70
N PRO A 53 11.46 -7.60 8.12
CA PRO A 53 11.85 -6.41 8.89
C PRO A 53 11.80 -5.09 8.10
N GLY A 54 11.94 -5.15 6.76
CA GLY A 54 11.96 -3.96 5.92
C GLY A 54 10.58 -3.36 5.64
N ARG A 55 9.52 -4.18 5.72
CA ARG A 55 8.15 -3.75 5.41
C ARG A 55 7.64 -2.62 6.32
N PRO A 56 7.81 -2.67 7.66
CA PRO A 56 7.47 -1.54 8.52
C PRO A 56 8.22 -0.26 8.17
N LEU A 57 9.51 -0.34 7.85
CA LEU A 57 10.34 0.81 7.54
C LEU A 57 9.92 1.46 6.21
N LEU A 58 9.65 0.65 5.19
CA LEU A 58 9.15 1.12 3.90
C LEU A 58 7.78 1.79 4.03
N TYR A 59 6.89 1.20 4.83
CA TYR A 59 5.57 1.79 5.10
C TYR A 59 5.68 3.13 5.85
N GLN A 60 6.55 3.23 6.86
CA GLN A 60 6.78 4.51 7.55
C GLN A 60 7.39 5.57 6.64
N THR A 61 8.30 5.18 5.75
CA THR A 61 8.91 6.09 4.78
C THR A 61 7.86 6.61 3.80
N MET A 62 7.05 5.71 3.23
CA MET A 62 5.91 6.06 2.38
C MET A 62 4.94 7.04 3.07
N LEU A 63 4.55 6.76 4.32
CA LEU A 63 3.66 7.64 5.07
C LEU A 63 4.26 9.04 5.28
N ARG A 64 5.56 9.12 5.61
CA ARG A 64 6.23 10.41 5.76
C ARG A 64 6.29 11.19 4.44
N GLU A 65 6.55 10.52 3.33
CA GLU A 65 6.53 11.15 2.00
C GLU A 65 5.14 11.71 1.69
N LEU A 66 4.08 10.94 1.92
CA LEU A 66 2.70 11.39 1.75
C LEU A 66 2.34 12.57 2.67
N GLU A 67 2.69 12.48 3.97
CA GLU A 67 2.45 13.55 4.94
C GLU A 67 3.19 14.85 4.60
N CYS A 68 4.36 14.75 3.97
CA CYS A 68 5.09 15.90 3.46
C CYS A 68 4.37 16.48 2.24
N ALA A 69 4.07 15.64 1.24
CA ALA A 69 3.45 16.04 -0.01
C ALA A 69 2.09 16.74 0.18
N VAL A 70 1.22 16.23 1.06
CA VAL A 70 -0.11 16.86 1.31
C VAL A 70 -0.02 18.26 1.93
N LYS A 71 1.15 18.64 2.49
CA LYS A 71 1.40 19.96 3.09
C LYS A 71 2.13 20.91 2.13
N MET A 72 2.59 20.43 0.97
CA MET A 72 3.33 21.25 0.02
C MET A 72 2.39 22.20 -0.73
N PRO A 73 2.69 23.51 -0.78
CA PRO A 73 1.90 24.47 -1.55
C PRO A 73 1.88 24.12 -3.04
N GLY A 74 0.72 24.26 -3.67
CA GLY A 74 0.55 24.01 -5.11
C GLY A 74 0.53 22.52 -5.51
N ILE A 75 0.60 21.60 -4.54
CA ILE A 75 0.50 20.17 -4.76
C ILE A 75 -0.89 19.66 -4.33
N THR A 76 -1.52 18.88 -5.20
CA THR A 76 -2.75 18.14 -4.90
C THR A 76 -2.43 16.65 -4.86
N VAL A 77 -2.72 16.00 -3.73
CA VAL A 77 -2.48 14.56 -3.55
C VAL A 77 -3.81 13.84 -3.36
N HIS A 78 -4.10 12.89 -4.23
CA HIS A 78 -5.18 11.92 -4.13
C HIS A 78 -4.59 10.62 -3.60
N HIS A 79 -4.90 10.26 -2.35
CA HIS A 79 -4.41 9.02 -1.73
C HIS A 79 -5.53 7.97 -1.71
N LEU A 80 -5.29 6.84 -2.37
CA LEU A 80 -6.20 5.71 -2.53
C LEU A 80 -5.55 4.43 -1.96
N PRO A 81 -5.72 4.13 -0.66
CA PRO A 81 -5.24 2.89 -0.08
C PRO A 81 -6.10 1.70 -0.55
N LEU A 82 -5.47 0.69 -1.14
CA LEU A 82 -6.10 -0.58 -1.48
C LEU A 82 -5.88 -1.58 -0.34
N TYR A 83 -6.95 -1.90 0.38
CA TYR A 83 -6.91 -2.87 1.47
C TYR A 83 -6.88 -4.29 0.90
N SER A 84 -5.69 -4.89 0.83
CA SER A 84 -5.52 -6.25 0.32
C SER A 84 -5.98 -7.33 1.30
N HIS A 85 -6.36 -8.49 0.76
CA HIS A 85 -6.68 -9.69 1.54
C HIS A 85 -5.39 -10.34 2.09
N ASP A 86 -5.34 -10.66 3.38
CA ASP A 86 -4.24 -11.44 3.95
C ASP A 86 -4.29 -12.89 3.40
N GLY A 87 -3.13 -13.51 3.25
CA GLY A 87 -3.00 -14.90 2.79
C GLY A 87 -2.79 -15.12 1.30
N VAL A 88 -2.85 -14.07 0.46
CA VAL A 88 -2.45 -14.18 -0.95
C VAL A 88 -0.92 -14.17 -1.02
N ARG A 89 -0.33 -15.21 -1.64
CA ARG A 89 1.13 -15.27 -1.83
C ARG A 89 1.54 -14.31 -2.93
N LEU A 90 2.72 -13.71 -2.79
CA LEU A 90 3.37 -12.97 -3.87
C LEU A 90 3.58 -13.94 -5.04
N GLY A 91 2.83 -13.77 -6.14
CA GLY A 91 2.80 -14.69 -7.29
C GLY A 91 1.56 -15.59 -7.41
N ASP A 92 0.58 -15.47 -6.52
CA ASP A 92 -0.74 -16.10 -6.70
C ASP A 92 -1.64 -15.22 -7.57
N PHE A 93 -1.71 -15.55 -8.85
CA PHE A 93 -2.55 -14.89 -9.84
C PHE A 93 -3.93 -15.54 -10.02
N SER A 94 -4.29 -16.51 -9.18
CA SER A 94 -5.62 -17.15 -9.26
C SER A 94 -6.78 -16.22 -8.91
N LYS A 95 -6.46 -15.00 -8.43
CA LYS A 95 -7.39 -13.99 -7.93
C LYS A 95 -7.28 -12.62 -8.62
N THR A 96 -6.66 -12.58 -9.80
CA THR A 96 -6.41 -11.32 -10.52
C THR A 96 -7.69 -10.55 -10.81
N ASP A 97 -8.75 -11.21 -11.27
CA ASP A 97 -10.02 -10.53 -11.60
C ASP A 97 -10.64 -9.90 -10.35
N GLU A 98 -10.65 -10.61 -9.22
CA GLU A 98 -11.16 -10.06 -7.96
C GLU A 98 -10.32 -8.87 -7.46
N MET A 99 -8.99 -8.92 -7.62
CA MET A 99 -8.10 -7.81 -7.24
C MET A 99 -8.32 -6.56 -8.09
N VAL A 100 -8.48 -6.73 -9.41
CA VAL A 100 -8.74 -5.62 -10.33
C VAL A 100 -10.10 -4.99 -10.03
N ALA A 101 -11.13 -5.81 -9.83
CA ALA A 101 -12.47 -5.34 -9.50
C ALA A 101 -12.49 -4.55 -8.18
N GLU A 102 -11.72 -4.97 -7.18
CA GLU A 102 -11.59 -4.24 -5.92
C GLU A 102 -10.89 -2.89 -6.11
N GLY A 103 -9.81 -2.85 -6.89
CA GLY A 103 -9.14 -1.59 -7.26
C GLY A 103 -10.09 -0.61 -7.94
N GLU A 104 -10.89 -1.09 -8.89
CA GLU A 104 -11.92 -0.30 -9.57
C GLU A 104 -12.98 0.22 -8.59
N ARG A 105 -13.49 -0.65 -7.70
CA ARG A 105 -14.48 -0.27 -6.69
C ARG A 105 -13.98 0.85 -5.79
N VAL A 106 -12.74 0.76 -5.30
CA VAL A 106 -12.12 1.79 -4.45
C VAL A 106 -11.92 3.09 -5.22
N ALA A 107 -11.41 3.02 -6.46
CA ALA A 107 -11.23 4.19 -7.30
C ALA A 107 -12.55 4.91 -7.58
N ARG A 108 -13.61 4.18 -7.95
CA ARG A 108 -14.95 4.75 -8.16
C ARG A 108 -15.51 5.39 -6.90
N ALA A 109 -15.37 4.75 -5.75
CA ALA A 109 -15.82 5.30 -4.47
C ALA A 109 -15.11 6.63 -4.15
N TYR A 110 -13.80 6.71 -4.41
CA TYR A 110 -13.04 7.95 -4.26
C TYR A 110 -13.51 9.03 -5.23
N LEU A 111 -13.66 8.71 -6.51
CA LEU A 111 -14.08 9.66 -7.55
C LEU A 111 -15.48 10.25 -7.29
N ASN A 112 -16.38 9.51 -6.64
CA ASN A 112 -17.69 10.01 -6.24
C ASN A 112 -17.62 11.04 -5.10
N HIS A 113 -16.62 10.93 -4.22
CA HIS A 113 -16.45 11.80 -3.05
C HIS A 113 -14.96 12.12 -2.80
N PRO A 114 -14.31 12.89 -3.70
CA PRO A 114 -12.89 13.11 -3.63
C PRO A 114 -12.52 13.90 -2.38
N LYS A 115 -11.50 13.42 -1.68
CA LYS A 115 -10.89 14.08 -0.51
C LYS A 115 -9.40 14.25 -0.77
N PRO A 116 -8.99 15.26 -1.57
CA PRO A 116 -7.58 15.52 -1.81
C PRO A 116 -6.89 15.99 -0.54
N ASN A 117 -5.57 15.85 -0.50
CA ASN A 117 -4.68 16.29 0.58
C ASN A 117 -5.01 15.68 1.95
N GLN A 118 -5.61 14.49 1.96
CA GLN A 118 -5.85 13.70 3.17
C GLN A 118 -5.10 12.38 3.07
N VAL A 119 -4.20 12.13 4.04
CA VAL A 119 -3.55 10.83 4.17
C VAL A 119 -4.51 9.86 4.84
N GLN A 120 -4.91 8.82 4.10
CA GLN A 120 -5.68 7.71 4.64
C GLN A 120 -4.73 6.70 5.28
N TYR A 121 -4.63 6.72 6.60
CA TYR A 121 -3.85 5.71 7.32
C TYR A 121 -4.55 4.36 7.26
N ALA A 122 -3.78 3.28 7.08
CA ALA A 122 -4.33 1.92 7.12
C ALA A 122 -5.10 1.70 8.43
N GLN A 123 -6.42 1.57 8.33
CA GLN A 123 -7.29 1.30 9.47
C GLN A 123 -7.29 -0.20 9.80
N LEU A 124 -7.40 -0.53 11.09
CA LEU A 124 -7.79 -1.87 11.50
C LEU A 124 -9.28 -2.04 11.22
N LEU A 125 -9.61 -2.50 10.02
CA LEU A 125 -10.98 -2.90 9.72
C LEU A 125 -11.34 -4.10 10.59
N LYS A 126 -12.51 -4.06 11.23
CA LYS A 126 -13.05 -5.24 11.92
C LYS A 126 -13.51 -6.26 10.87
N PRO A 127 -13.58 -7.57 11.20
CA PRO A 127 -13.91 -8.60 10.21
C PRO A 127 -15.29 -8.41 9.56
N ASP A 128 -16.21 -7.77 10.28
CA ASP A 128 -17.57 -7.41 9.89
C ASP A 128 -17.66 -6.16 9.01
N GLU A 129 -16.57 -5.38 8.90
CA GLU A 129 -16.47 -4.15 8.10
C GLU A 129 -15.81 -4.40 6.73
N LEU A 130 -15.32 -5.62 6.49
CA LEU A 130 -14.66 -6.00 5.24
C LEU A 130 -15.67 -6.57 4.23
N PRO A 131 -15.58 -6.20 2.93
CA PRO A 131 -16.35 -6.87 1.89
C PRO A 131 -16.06 -8.37 1.91
N LYS A 132 -17.07 -9.19 1.58
CA LYS A 132 -16.90 -10.65 1.49
C LYS A 132 -15.75 -10.95 0.53
N GLY A 133 -14.62 -11.38 1.07
CA GLY A 133 -13.49 -11.78 0.27
C GLY A 133 -13.76 -13.07 -0.49
N PRO A 134 -12.90 -13.41 -1.47
CA PRO A 134 -12.99 -14.66 -2.23
C PRO A 134 -13.04 -15.89 -1.31
N ALA A 135 -13.63 -16.99 -1.80
CA ALA A 135 -13.66 -18.24 -1.05
C ALA A 135 -12.25 -18.66 -0.61
N GLY A 136 -12.05 -18.83 0.70
CA GLY A 136 -10.76 -19.17 1.32
C GLY A 136 -9.92 -17.96 1.79
N SER A 137 -10.32 -16.73 1.46
CA SER A 137 -9.68 -15.52 2.00
C SER A 137 -10.08 -15.29 3.46
N ARG A 138 -9.21 -14.61 4.22
CA ARG A 138 -9.51 -14.16 5.59
C ARG A 138 -9.45 -12.63 5.66
N PRO A 139 -10.42 -11.99 6.34
CA PRO A 139 -10.34 -10.56 6.61
C PRO A 139 -9.07 -10.22 7.38
N PHE A 140 -8.46 -9.07 7.07
CA PHE A 140 -7.38 -8.52 7.89
C PHE A 140 -7.98 -8.04 9.21
N VAL A 141 -7.85 -8.86 10.25
CA VAL A 141 -8.29 -8.50 11.61
C VAL A 141 -7.07 -8.53 12.51
N ALA A 142 -6.78 -7.44 13.21
CA ALA A 142 -5.91 -7.55 14.38
C ALA A 142 -6.54 -8.55 15.35
N ARG A 143 -5.86 -9.66 15.60
CA ARG A 143 -6.22 -10.51 16.74
C ARG A 143 -6.02 -9.67 18.00
N ARG A 144 -7.09 -9.54 18.80
CA ARG A 144 -7.00 -9.12 20.20
C ARG A 144 -6.17 -10.13 20.98
#